data_AF-A0A9X9F1H4-F1
#
_entry.id   AF-A0A9X9F1H4-F1
#
_cell.length_a   1.000
_cell.length_b   1.000
_cell.length_c   1.000
_cell.angle_alpha   90.00
_cell.angle_beta   90.00
_cell.angle_gamma   90.00
#
_symmetry.space_group_name_H-M   'P 1'
#
loop_
_entity.id
_entity.type
_entity.pdbx_description
1 polymer ?
#
loop_
_entity_poly.entity_id
_entity_poly.type
_entity_poly.pdbx_seq_one_letter_code
_entity_poly.pdbx_strand_id
1 'polypeptide(L)'
;IDRPIGDIDIATSALPEEVMAIFPRNVPVGLEHGTVIVVENGEPYEVTTFRTESEYEDFRRPSSVQFVRSLEEDLKRRDFTMNAIAMTEEGKMVDLFAGQEAIQQREIVTVGNAADRFQEDALRMMRGIRFVSTLGFSLEMKTKQAIETHGHLLEHIAIERITVEFEKLLTGTYCVKGLKELVET
;
A
#
# COMPACT_ATOMS: atom_id res chain seq x y z
N ILE A 1 -14.51 -8.71 -1.23
CA ILE A 1 -15.15 -7.82 -2.22
C ILE A 1 -15.50 -8.50 -3.56
N ASP A 2 -15.56 -9.83 -3.62
CA ASP A 2 -15.96 -10.61 -4.81
C ASP A 2 -15.31 -10.16 -6.13
N ARG A 3 -14.00 -9.90 -6.06
CA ARG A 3 -13.15 -9.59 -7.21
C ARG A 3 -12.19 -10.75 -7.42
N PRO A 4 -11.74 -10.98 -8.66
CA PRO A 4 -10.60 -11.84 -8.92
C PRO A 4 -9.42 -11.43 -8.03
N ILE A 5 -8.80 -12.41 -7.38
CA ILE A 5 -7.57 -12.21 -6.62
C ILE A 5 -6.47 -11.92 -7.65
N GLY A 6 -5.75 -10.81 -7.44
CA GLY A 6 -4.57 -10.46 -8.22
C GLY A 6 -3.35 -11.19 -7.68
N ASP A 7 -2.30 -10.43 -7.39
CA ASP A 7 -1.07 -10.97 -6.79
C ASP A 7 -1.26 -11.29 -5.30
N ILE A 8 -0.51 -12.28 -4.80
CA ILE A 8 -0.49 -12.67 -3.39
C ILE A 8 0.86 -12.26 -2.80
N ASP A 9 0.80 -11.30 -1.88
CA ASP A 9 1.96 -10.84 -1.11
C ASP A 9 1.98 -11.53 0.27
N ILE A 10 3.13 -12.05 0.66
CA ILE A 10 3.36 -12.74 1.94
C ILE A 10 4.24 -11.86 2.82
N ALA A 11 3.74 -11.47 3.99
CA ALA A 11 4.52 -10.73 4.97
C ALA A 11 5.02 -11.69 6.06
N THR A 12 6.30 -11.59 6.44
CA THR A 12 6.91 -12.51 7.40
C THR A 12 7.87 -11.80 8.36
N SER A 13 8.11 -12.39 9.52
CA SER A 13 9.17 -11.93 10.42
C SER A 13 10.56 -12.42 9.98
N ALA A 14 10.64 -13.35 9.03
CA ALA A 14 11.91 -13.85 8.48
C ALA A 14 12.62 -12.78 7.65
N LEU A 15 13.92 -12.61 7.87
CA LEU A 15 14.79 -11.73 7.10
C LEU A 15 14.96 -12.25 5.66
N PRO A 16 15.32 -11.40 4.68
CA PRO A 16 15.50 -11.84 3.30
C PRO A 16 16.48 -13.01 3.15
N GLU A 17 17.57 -12.99 3.93
CA GLU A 17 18.57 -14.05 3.98
C GLU A 17 18.00 -15.39 4.48
N GLU A 18 17.11 -15.34 5.49
CA GLU A 18 16.42 -16.52 6.03
C GLU A 18 15.44 -17.08 4.98
N VAL A 19 14.70 -16.21 4.29
CA VAL A 19 13.78 -16.60 3.20
C VAL A 19 14.57 -17.27 2.06
N MET A 20 15.66 -16.66 1.60
CA MET A 20 16.50 -17.22 0.52
C MET A 20 17.15 -18.56 0.91
N ALA A 21 17.46 -18.77 2.19
CA ALA A 21 18.00 -20.04 2.67
C ALA A 21 16.94 -21.16 2.69
N ILE A 22 15.67 -20.82 2.92
CA ILE A 22 14.55 -21.78 2.96
C ILE A 22 14.11 -22.17 1.54
N PHE A 23 14.06 -21.20 0.61
CA PHE A 23 13.50 -21.41 -0.72
C PHE A 23 14.60 -21.46 -1.80
N PRO A 24 14.92 -22.63 -2.40
CA PRO A 24 15.99 -22.75 -3.38
C PRO A 24 15.76 -21.98 -4.68
N ARG A 25 14.49 -21.79 -5.06
CA ARG A 25 14.08 -20.99 -6.21
C ARG A 25 13.57 -19.64 -5.73
N ASN A 26 14.48 -18.68 -5.68
CA ASN A 26 14.17 -17.31 -5.33
C ASN A 26 14.84 -16.32 -6.30
N VAL A 27 14.31 -15.11 -6.36
CA VAL A 27 14.91 -13.97 -7.06
C VAL A 27 15.06 -12.83 -6.05
N PRO A 28 16.30 -12.40 -5.73
CA PRO A 28 16.57 -11.36 -4.73
C PRO A 28 16.30 -9.96 -5.29
N VAL A 29 15.05 -9.68 -5.66
CA VAL A 29 14.61 -8.36 -6.12
C VAL A 29 14.15 -7.55 -4.92
N GLY A 30 14.80 -6.41 -4.66
CA GLY A 30 14.36 -5.50 -3.60
C GLY A 30 14.84 -5.88 -2.19
N LEU A 31 16.01 -6.52 -2.07
CA LEU A 31 16.63 -6.84 -0.76
C LEU A 31 16.77 -5.61 0.14
N GLU A 32 17.13 -4.45 -0.43
CA GLU A 32 17.22 -3.16 0.27
C GLU A 32 15.90 -2.75 0.94
N HIS A 33 14.79 -3.30 0.45
CA HIS A 33 13.45 -3.04 0.91
C HIS A 33 12.88 -4.22 1.72
N GLY A 34 13.62 -5.32 1.87
CA GLY A 34 13.17 -6.51 2.59
C GLY A 34 12.34 -7.49 1.77
N THR A 35 12.36 -7.38 0.44
CA THR A 35 11.53 -8.19 -0.46
C THR A 35 12.37 -9.25 -1.17
N VAL A 36 11.83 -10.47 -1.28
CA VAL A 36 12.37 -11.59 -2.05
C VAL A 36 11.22 -12.23 -2.83
N ILE A 37 11.40 -12.45 -4.13
CA ILE A 37 10.42 -13.22 -4.91
C ILE A 37 10.75 -14.70 -4.74
N VAL A 38 9.80 -15.48 -4.21
CA VAL A 38 9.89 -16.94 -4.08
C VAL A 38 9.10 -17.58 -5.22
N VAL A 39 9.69 -18.56 -5.91
CA VAL A 39 9.00 -19.29 -7.00
C VAL A 39 8.68 -20.70 -6.53
N GLU A 40 7.41 -20.93 -6.19
CA GLU A 40 6.91 -22.21 -5.68
C GLU A 40 5.84 -22.76 -6.62
N ASN A 41 5.92 -24.04 -6.97
CA ASN A 41 5.03 -24.68 -7.96
C ASN A 41 4.94 -23.97 -9.33
N GLY A 42 5.96 -23.19 -9.69
CA GLY A 42 6.01 -22.42 -10.94
C GLY A 42 5.37 -21.03 -10.85
N GLU A 43 4.81 -20.66 -9.69
CA GLU A 43 4.17 -19.37 -9.45
C GLU A 43 5.08 -18.46 -8.60
N PRO A 44 5.20 -17.17 -8.92
CA PRO A 44 5.95 -16.21 -8.12
C PRO A 44 5.12 -15.65 -6.95
N TYR A 45 5.73 -15.56 -5.78
CA TYR A 45 5.16 -14.95 -4.58
C TYR A 45 6.10 -13.88 -4.05
N GLU A 46 5.58 -12.69 -3.76
CA GLU A 46 6.37 -11.63 -3.12
C GLU A 46 6.41 -11.87 -1.61
N VAL A 47 7.58 -12.28 -1.09
CA VAL A 47 7.80 -12.47 0.34
C VAL A 47 8.54 -11.26 0.89
N THR A 48 7.90 -10.49 1.77
CA THR A 48 8.46 -9.27 2.34
C THR A 48 8.59 -9.37 3.86
N THR A 49 9.78 -9.10 4.38
CA THR A 49 10.04 -9.00 5.81
C THR A 49 9.26 -7.83 6.41
N PHE A 50 8.67 -8.02 7.60
CA PHE A 50 8.04 -6.94 8.35
C PHE A 50 9.00 -5.77 8.52
N ARG A 51 8.52 -4.57 8.20
CA ARG A 51 9.35 -3.38 8.25
C ARG A 51 8.58 -2.17 8.71
N THR A 52 9.29 -1.22 9.29
CA THR A 52 8.85 0.16 9.48
C THR A 52 9.63 1.06 8.52
N GLU A 53 9.06 2.23 8.26
CA GLU A 53 9.70 3.28 7.47
C GLU A 53 10.44 4.20 8.44
N SER A 54 11.71 4.55 8.18
CA SER A 54 12.45 5.50 9.00
C SER A 54 11.96 6.94 8.78
N GLU A 55 12.33 7.88 9.66
CA GLU A 55 12.00 9.30 9.50
C GLU A 55 12.38 9.82 8.11
N TYR A 56 11.47 10.61 7.56
CA TYR A 56 11.49 11.12 6.19
C TYR A 56 12.07 12.53 6.20
N GLU A 57 13.29 12.73 5.67
CA GLU A 57 13.91 14.05 5.68
C GLU A 57 13.48 14.96 4.51
N ASP A 58 12.87 14.43 3.42
CA ASP A 58 12.66 15.20 2.18
C ASP A 58 11.41 14.83 1.34
N PHE A 59 10.32 14.34 1.94
CA PHE A 59 9.09 13.90 1.21
C PHE A 59 9.33 12.82 0.12
N ARG A 60 10.51 12.20 0.12
CA ARG A 60 10.89 11.06 -0.73
C ARG A 60 10.78 9.77 0.06
N ARG A 61 10.77 8.61 -0.61
CA ARG A 61 10.87 7.30 0.07
C ARG A 61 11.96 7.31 1.15
N PRO A 62 11.74 6.59 2.26
CA PRO A 62 12.69 6.61 3.36
C PRO A 62 14.01 6.02 2.84
N SER A 63 15.12 6.66 3.22
CA SER A 63 16.47 6.25 2.81
C SER A 63 16.88 4.89 3.37
N SER A 64 16.15 4.39 4.38
CA SER A 64 16.34 3.08 4.97
C SER A 64 15.00 2.46 5.40
N VAL A 65 14.91 1.14 5.31
CA VAL A 65 13.84 0.37 5.97
C VAL A 65 14.41 -0.25 7.24
N GLN A 66 13.62 -0.27 8.31
CA GLN A 66 13.98 -0.96 9.53
C GLN A 66 13.16 -2.23 9.66
N PHE A 67 13.82 -3.39 9.71
CA PHE A 67 13.11 -4.65 9.90
C PHE A 67 12.64 -4.76 11.34
N VAL A 68 11.38 -5.12 11.49
CA VAL A 68 10.72 -5.33 12.78
C VAL A 68 10.25 -6.77 12.89
N ARG A 69 9.89 -7.21 14.09
CA ARG A 69 9.31 -8.56 14.32
C ARG A 69 7.79 -8.52 14.54
N SER A 70 7.19 -7.34 14.49
CA SER A 70 5.75 -7.13 14.73
C SER A 70 5.00 -6.94 13.42
N LEU A 71 3.97 -7.77 13.20
CA LEU A 71 3.01 -7.58 12.12
C LEU A 71 2.25 -6.25 12.26
N GLU A 72 1.91 -5.86 13.49
CA GLU A 72 1.17 -4.61 13.75
C GLU A 72 1.93 -3.38 13.25
N GLU A 73 3.24 -3.34 13.48
CA GLU A 73 4.10 -2.24 13.01
C GLU A 73 4.21 -2.20 11.48
N ASP A 74 4.24 -3.36 10.80
CA ASP A 74 4.20 -3.40 9.34
C ASP A 74 2.84 -2.94 8.78
N LEU A 75 1.74 -3.36 9.41
CA LEU A 75 0.40 -2.97 8.97
C LEU A 75 0.15 -1.46 9.21
N LYS A 76 0.70 -0.90 10.29
CA LYS A 76 0.54 0.52 10.66
C LYS A 76 1.11 1.51 9.65
N ARG A 77 2.17 1.12 8.93
CA ARG A 77 2.78 1.96 7.87
C ARG A 77 2.09 1.87 6.51
N ARG A 78 1.04 1.05 6.36
CA ARG A 78 0.33 0.93 5.09
C ARG A 78 -0.52 2.16 4.80
N ASP A 79 -0.87 2.33 3.53
CA ASP A 79 -1.56 3.53 3.05
C ASP A 79 -3.01 3.62 3.55
N PHE A 80 -3.80 2.58 3.29
CA PHE A 80 -5.24 2.54 3.57
C PHE A 80 -5.62 1.31 4.40
N THR A 81 -6.63 1.45 5.26
CA THR A 81 -7.08 0.41 6.19
C THR A 81 -7.46 -0.88 5.47
N MET A 82 -8.13 -0.78 4.31
CA MET A 82 -8.48 -1.92 3.46
C MET A 82 -7.27 -2.71 2.94
N ASN A 83 -6.09 -2.08 2.86
CA ASN A 83 -4.83 -2.71 2.47
C ASN A 83 -4.00 -3.16 3.68
N ALA A 84 -4.44 -2.83 4.90
CA ALA A 84 -3.79 -3.13 6.17
C ALA A 84 -4.46 -4.30 6.91
N ILE A 85 -5.02 -5.24 6.14
CA ILE A 85 -5.59 -6.48 6.63
C ILE A 85 -4.62 -7.61 6.30
N ALA A 86 -4.38 -8.51 7.26
CA ALA A 86 -3.63 -9.73 7.05
C ALA A 86 -4.51 -10.97 7.23
N MET A 87 -4.05 -12.11 6.72
CA MET A 87 -4.73 -13.40 6.85
C MET A 87 -3.70 -14.45 7.28
N THR A 88 -4.03 -15.27 8.28
CA THR A 88 -3.18 -16.38 8.72
C THR A 88 -3.32 -17.59 7.79
N GLU A 89 -2.45 -18.60 7.94
CA GLU A 89 -2.53 -19.83 7.16
C GLU A 89 -3.85 -20.60 7.36
N GLU A 90 -4.48 -20.47 8.53
CA GLU A 90 -5.79 -21.06 8.83
C GLU A 90 -6.97 -20.22 8.29
N GLY A 91 -6.69 -19.14 7.55
CA GLY A 91 -7.70 -18.25 6.99
C GLY A 91 -8.31 -17.27 8.00
N LYS A 92 -7.67 -17.07 9.16
CA LYS A 92 -8.14 -16.09 10.14
C LYS A 92 -7.72 -14.68 9.71
N MET A 93 -8.69 -13.77 9.61
CA MET A 93 -8.44 -12.36 9.34
C MET A 93 -7.84 -11.67 10.58
N VAL A 94 -6.75 -10.93 10.37
CA VAL A 94 -6.13 -10.03 11.34
C VAL A 94 -6.33 -8.61 10.82
N ASP A 95 -7.24 -7.88 11.47
CA ASP A 95 -7.61 -6.51 11.11
C ASP A 95 -7.47 -5.61 12.34
N LEU A 96 -6.37 -4.86 12.38
CA LEU A 96 -6.01 -3.99 13.51
C LEU A 96 -6.46 -2.53 13.28
N PHE A 97 -6.90 -2.20 12.06
CA PHE A 97 -7.14 -0.82 11.63
C PHE A 97 -8.52 -0.63 10.97
N ALA A 98 -9.47 -1.54 11.24
CA ALA A 98 -10.85 -1.49 10.73
C ALA A 98 -10.94 -1.50 9.19
N GLY A 99 -10.05 -2.25 8.52
CA GLY A 99 -10.08 -2.42 7.07
C GLY A 99 -11.34 -3.14 6.57
N GLN A 100 -11.85 -4.12 7.31
CA GLN A 100 -13.09 -4.81 6.95
C GLN A 100 -14.30 -3.88 7.01
N GLU A 101 -14.35 -2.97 7.98
CA GLU A 101 -15.40 -1.96 8.08
C GLU A 101 -15.32 -0.97 6.90
N ALA A 102 -14.13 -0.47 6.58
CA ALA A 102 -13.93 0.40 5.42
C ALA A 102 -14.36 -0.28 4.11
N ILE A 103 -14.07 -1.57 3.95
CA ILE A 103 -14.54 -2.37 2.81
C ILE A 103 -16.08 -2.48 2.81
N GLN A 104 -16.71 -2.71 3.95
CA GLN A 104 -18.15 -2.83 4.08
C GLN A 104 -18.86 -1.50 3.73
N GLN A 105 -18.32 -0.38 4.20
CA GLN A 105 -18.83 0.97 3.90
C GLN A 105 -18.44 1.47 2.50
N ARG A 106 -17.53 0.76 1.81
CA ARG A 106 -16.97 1.14 0.51
C ARG A 106 -16.27 2.50 0.57
N GLU A 107 -15.48 2.69 1.63
CA GLU A 107 -14.70 3.90 1.87
C GLU A 107 -13.19 3.62 1.81
N ILE A 108 -12.44 4.59 1.32
CA ILE A 108 -10.98 4.61 1.33
C ILE A 108 -10.57 5.48 2.52
N VAL A 109 -10.07 4.82 3.55
CA VAL A 109 -9.68 5.42 4.83
C VAL A 109 -8.19 5.19 5.03
N THR A 110 -7.42 6.22 5.38
CA THR A 110 -5.99 6.06 5.68
C THR A 110 -5.75 5.29 6.97
N VAL A 111 -4.64 4.56 7.07
CA VAL A 111 -4.20 3.99 8.36
C VAL A 111 -3.69 5.14 9.25
N GLY A 112 -4.31 5.33 10.41
CA GLY A 112 -3.92 6.42 11.32
C GLY A 112 -4.30 7.81 10.79
N ASN A 113 -3.43 8.80 10.97
CA ASN A 113 -3.70 10.18 10.55
C ASN A 113 -3.34 10.40 9.07
N ALA A 114 -4.32 10.87 8.28
CA ALA A 114 -4.16 11.08 6.85
C ALA A 114 -3.04 12.08 6.49
N ALA A 115 -2.91 13.18 7.24
CA ALA A 115 -1.89 14.19 6.99
C ALA A 115 -0.48 13.61 7.21
N ASP A 116 -0.30 12.80 8.26
CA ASP A 116 0.99 12.14 8.52
C ASP A 116 1.31 11.14 7.41
N ARG A 117 0.33 10.33 6.97
CA ARG A 117 0.52 9.36 5.88
C ARG A 117 0.93 10.02 4.56
N PHE A 118 0.38 11.20 4.24
CA PHE A 118 0.68 11.90 2.99
C PHE A 118 1.98 12.71 3.04
N GLN A 119 2.41 13.14 4.23
CA GLN A 119 3.74 13.71 4.41
C GLN A 119 4.85 12.65 4.28
N GLU A 120 4.58 11.41 4.70
CA GLU A 120 5.52 10.28 4.53
C GLU A 120 5.71 9.87 3.06
N ASP A 121 4.63 9.69 2.31
CA ASP A 121 4.69 9.45 0.86
C ASP A 121 3.48 10.10 0.18
N ALA A 122 3.70 11.25 -0.42
CA ALA A 122 2.65 12.02 -1.10
C ALA A 122 2.00 11.22 -2.24
N LEU A 123 2.66 10.21 -2.81
CA LEU A 123 2.05 9.33 -3.83
C LEU A 123 0.83 8.57 -3.28
N ARG A 124 0.70 8.39 -1.96
CA ARG A 124 -0.49 7.78 -1.34
C ARG A 124 -1.77 8.55 -1.67
N MET A 125 -1.71 9.87 -1.87
CA MET A 125 -2.86 10.66 -2.32
C MET A 125 -3.33 10.21 -3.71
N MET A 126 -2.41 10.13 -4.68
CA MET A 126 -2.71 9.64 -6.03
C MET A 126 -3.23 8.19 -6.01
N ARG A 127 -2.69 7.34 -5.14
CA ARG A 127 -3.18 5.97 -4.95
C ARG A 127 -4.62 5.95 -4.43
N GLY A 128 -4.97 6.83 -3.51
CA GLY A 128 -6.35 6.98 -3.01
C GLY A 128 -7.33 7.30 -4.15
N ILE A 129 -6.99 8.29 -4.97
CA ILE A 129 -7.80 8.67 -6.14
C ILE A 129 -7.86 7.53 -7.17
N ARG A 130 -6.75 6.84 -7.43
CA ARG A 130 -6.73 5.61 -8.26
C ARG A 130 -7.66 4.55 -7.67
N PHE A 131 -7.69 4.35 -6.35
CA PHE A 131 -8.59 3.39 -5.72
C PHE A 131 -10.07 3.77 -5.88
N VAL A 132 -10.41 5.06 -5.89
CA VAL A 132 -11.76 5.51 -6.29
C VAL A 132 -12.10 5.03 -7.69
N SER A 133 -11.19 5.22 -8.65
CA SER A 133 -11.38 4.77 -10.03
C SER A 133 -11.48 3.24 -10.16
N THR A 134 -10.63 2.51 -9.47
CA THR A 134 -10.53 1.04 -9.64
C THR A 134 -11.58 0.27 -8.84
N LEU A 135 -11.94 0.74 -7.64
CA LEU A 135 -12.85 0.05 -6.72
C LEU A 135 -14.27 0.64 -6.71
N GLY A 136 -14.44 1.90 -7.12
CA GLY A 136 -15.71 2.62 -7.02
C GLY A 136 -16.05 3.11 -5.61
N PHE A 137 -15.13 2.94 -4.65
CA PHE A 137 -15.26 3.41 -3.27
C PHE A 137 -15.24 4.95 -3.22
N SER A 138 -15.72 5.55 -2.13
CA SER A 138 -15.56 6.99 -1.84
C SER A 138 -14.36 7.23 -0.93
N LEU A 139 -13.76 8.42 -1.00
CA LEU A 139 -12.79 8.84 0.01
C LEU A 139 -13.52 9.18 1.31
N GLU A 140 -13.00 8.72 2.45
CA GLU A 140 -13.47 9.18 3.75
C GLU A 140 -13.20 10.68 3.92
N MET A 141 -14.09 11.39 4.60
CA MET A 141 -14.08 12.86 4.63
C MET A 141 -12.73 13.44 5.07
N LYS A 142 -12.10 12.86 6.11
CA LYS A 142 -10.80 13.33 6.59
C LYS A 142 -9.69 13.00 5.59
N THR A 143 -9.73 11.82 4.99
CA THR A 143 -8.83 11.43 3.90
C THR A 143 -8.92 12.40 2.73
N LYS A 144 -10.13 12.77 2.28
CA LYS A 144 -10.34 13.76 1.20
C LYS A 144 -9.79 15.14 1.57
N GLN A 145 -10.12 15.66 2.74
CA GLN A 145 -9.62 16.96 3.23
C GLN A 145 -8.08 17.00 3.32
N ALA A 146 -7.47 15.88 3.73
CA ALA A 146 -6.02 15.78 3.78
C ALA A 146 -5.39 15.79 2.39
N ILE A 147 -6.03 15.19 1.37
CA ILE A 147 -5.57 15.28 -0.03
C ILE A 147 -5.66 16.74 -0.51
N GLU A 148 -6.80 17.41 -0.31
CA GLU A 148 -6.99 18.82 -0.68
C GLU A 148 -5.91 19.74 -0.06
N THR A 149 -5.56 19.47 1.20
CA THR A 149 -4.57 20.28 1.93
C THR A 149 -3.14 20.00 1.47
N HIS A 150 -2.80 18.74 1.20
CA HIS A 150 -1.42 18.30 0.97
C HIS A 150 -1.11 18.01 -0.50
N GLY A 151 -2.06 18.20 -1.42
CA GLY A 151 -1.90 17.89 -2.85
C GLY A 151 -0.66 18.52 -3.49
N HIS A 152 -0.24 19.70 -3.02
CA HIS A 152 0.99 20.36 -3.45
C HIS A 152 2.26 19.52 -3.27
N LEU A 153 2.31 18.62 -2.28
CA LEU A 153 3.47 17.73 -2.04
C LEU A 153 3.74 16.75 -3.20
N LEU A 154 2.77 16.54 -4.10
CA LEU A 154 2.99 15.73 -5.30
C LEU A 154 4.07 16.31 -6.21
N GLU A 155 4.40 17.61 -6.13
CA GLU A 155 5.49 18.23 -6.89
C GLU A 155 6.87 17.63 -6.55
N HIS A 156 7.00 17.00 -5.37
CA HIS A 156 8.24 16.34 -4.94
C HIS A 156 8.34 14.87 -5.36
N ILE A 157 7.27 14.31 -5.94
CA ILE A 157 7.25 12.91 -6.36
C ILE A 157 7.75 12.77 -7.80
N ALA A 158 8.59 11.78 -8.02
CA ALA A 158 9.10 11.43 -9.35
C ALA A 158 7.95 11.22 -10.35
N ILE A 159 8.04 11.87 -11.50
CA ILE A 159 6.98 11.91 -12.52
C ILE A 159 6.59 10.52 -13.03
N GLU A 160 7.55 9.59 -13.06
CA GLU A 160 7.35 8.20 -13.47
C GLU A 160 6.38 7.48 -12.51
N ARG A 161 6.50 7.75 -11.19
CA ARG A 161 5.60 7.17 -10.19
C ARG A 161 4.19 7.74 -10.31
N ILE A 162 4.07 9.05 -10.53
CA ILE A 162 2.77 9.71 -10.76
C ILE A 162 2.12 9.12 -12.02
N THR A 163 2.89 8.96 -13.09
CA THR A 163 2.41 8.43 -14.39
C THR A 163 1.81 7.05 -14.22
N VAL A 164 2.49 6.13 -13.51
CA VAL A 164 1.97 4.77 -13.25
C VAL A 164 0.63 4.80 -12.51
N GLU A 165 0.49 5.65 -11.50
CA GLU A 165 -0.78 5.78 -10.76
C GLU A 165 -1.87 6.41 -11.63
N PHE A 166 -1.52 7.39 -12.47
CA PHE A 166 -2.44 8.05 -13.38
C PHE A 166 -2.94 7.12 -14.50
N GLU A 167 -2.07 6.31 -15.10
CA GLU A 167 -2.47 5.30 -16.10
C GLU A 167 -3.46 4.27 -15.51
N LYS A 168 -3.20 3.82 -14.27
CA LYS A 168 -4.12 2.93 -13.55
C LYS A 168 -5.44 3.61 -13.20
N LEU A 169 -5.42 4.91 -12.92
CA LEU A 169 -6.64 5.71 -12.73
C LEU A 169 -7.45 5.76 -14.03
N LEU A 170 -6.82 6.05 -15.16
CA LEU A 170 -7.49 6.14 -16.48
C LEU A 170 -8.08 4.81 -16.95
N THR A 171 -7.46 3.69 -16.57
CA THR A 171 -7.92 2.33 -16.95
C THR A 171 -8.88 1.69 -15.94
N GLY A 172 -9.18 2.36 -14.83
CA GLY A 172 -10.13 1.86 -13.83
C GLY A 172 -11.59 1.94 -14.27
N THR A 173 -12.41 1.00 -13.78
CA THR A 173 -13.84 0.87 -14.13
C THR A 173 -14.68 2.13 -13.84
N TYR A 174 -14.30 2.90 -12.81
CA TYR A 174 -14.97 4.12 -12.38
C TYR A 174 -14.11 5.37 -12.68
N CYS A 175 -13.39 5.38 -13.81
CA CYS A 175 -12.46 6.45 -14.18
C CYS A 175 -13.06 7.86 -14.11
N VAL A 176 -14.32 8.04 -14.52
CA VAL A 176 -15.00 9.34 -14.45
C VAL A 176 -15.11 9.83 -13.00
N LYS A 177 -15.39 8.92 -12.05
CA LYS A 177 -15.43 9.24 -10.62
C LYS A 177 -14.03 9.60 -10.10
N GLY A 178 -13.01 8.82 -10.46
CA GLY A 178 -11.62 9.10 -10.07
C GLY A 178 -11.10 10.43 -10.63
N LEU A 179 -11.38 10.74 -11.89
CA LEU A 179 -11.01 12.03 -12.50
C LEU A 179 -11.75 13.21 -11.86
N LYS A 180 -13.00 13.01 -11.46
CA LYS A 180 -13.75 14.03 -10.72
C LYS A 180 -13.09 14.31 -9.36
N GLU A 181 -12.76 13.28 -8.59
CA GLU A 181 -12.04 13.47 -7.32
C GLU A 181 -10.70 14.16 -7.56
N LEU A 182 -9.94 13.78 -8.60
CA LEU A 182 -8.66 14.41 -8.94
C LEU A 182 -8.74 15.93 -9.22
N VAL A 183 -9.89 16.41 -9.71
CA VAL A 183 -10.09 17.85 -9.98
C VAL A 183 -10.65 18.58 -8.76
N GLU A 184 -11.44 17.89 -7.94
CA GLU A 184 -12.04 18.47 -6.73
C GLU A 184 -11.06 18.58 -5.55
N THR A 185 -10.01 17.75 -5.54
CA THR A 185 -8.99 17.71 -4.50
C THR A 185 -7.65 18.25 -4.99
#